data_AF-A0A4W5LXI2-F1
#
_entry.id   AF-A0A4W5LXI2-F1
#
_cell.length_a   1.000
_cell.length_b   1.000
_cell.length_c   1.000
_cell.angle_alpha   90.00
_cell.angle_beta   90.00
_cell.angle_gamma   90.00
#
_symmetry.space_group_name_H-M   'P 1'
#
loop_
_entity.id
_entity.type
_entity.pdbx_description
1 polymer ?
#
loop_
_entity_poly.entity_id
_entity_poly.type
_entity_poly.pdbx_seq_one_letter_code
_entity_poly.pdbx_strand_id
1 'polypeptide(L)'
;MAHEWKIPDDKKPYCEQQPPTTPTPSTCPSGKTDICDIILSPVFQQCHNVIPAQPFFEACKFDVCHMPNISIGCSSLEVYAVRCAAAGVCINWRNSTNGRCGRGRTSISNKACVPNGILFPT
;
A
#
# COMPACT_ATOMS: atom_id res chain seq x y z
N MET A 1 16.77 -2.05 -15.21
CA MET A 1 16.28 -2.75 -13.99
C MET A 1 17.04 -2.23 -12.76
N ALA A 2 16.52 -2.41 -11.54
CA ALA A 2 17.10 -1.78 -10.33
C ALA A 2 18.60 -2.03 -10.11
N HIS A 3 19.13 -3.15 -10.59
CA HIS A 3 20.56 -3.48 -10.51
C HIS A 3 21.48 -2.65 -11.41
N GLU A 4 20.94 -1.86 -12.34
CA GLU A 4 21.68 -1.02 -13.29
C GLU A 4 21.79 0.44 -12.83
N TRP A 5 21.04 0.85 -11.80
CA TRP A 5 21.03 2.21 -11.27
C TRP A 5 21.87 2.33 -9.99
N LYS A 6 23.10 1.79 -10.02
CA LYS A 6 24.04 1.87 -8.88
C LYS A 6 24.85 3.17 -8.97
N ILE A 7 24.84 3.95 -7.90
CA ILE A 7 25.67 5.14 -7.76
C ILE A 7 26.94 4.72 -7.02
N PRO A 8 28.13 4.82 -7.64
CA PRO A 8 29.39 4.49 -6.96
C PRO A 8 29.63 5.44 -5.79
N ASP A 9 29.84 4.89 -4.60
CA ASP A 9 30.19 5.65 -3.40
C ASP A 9 31.22 4.88 -2.55
N ASP A 10 32.45 5.39 -2.51
CA ASP A 10 33.58 4.79 -1.77
C ASP A 10 33.31 4.63 -0.26
N LYS A 11 32.35 5.36 0.31
CA LYS A 11 31.99 5.26 1.74
C LYS A 11 30.88 4.24 2.00
N LYS A 12 30.31 3.65 0.95
CA LYS A 12 29.14 2.78 1.03
C LYS A 12 29.34 1.42 0.33
N PRO A 13 30.45 0.70 0.59
CA PRO A 13 30.77 -0.57 -0.11
C PRO A 13 29.75 -1.70 0.12
N TYR A 14 28.86 -1.55 1.09
CA TYR A 14 27.76 -2.50 1.33
C TYR A 14 26.61 -2.36 0.31
N CYS A 15 26.55 -1.27 -0.46
CA CYS A 15 25.58 -1.11 -1.55
C CYS A 15 25.95 -1.91 -2.81
N GLU A 16 27.22 -2.24 -2.97
CA GLU A 16 27.71 -3.12 -4.03
C GLU A 16 27.31 -4.58 -3.81
N GLN A 17 27.03 -4.96 -2.56
CA GLN A 17 26.59 -6.31 -2.21
C GLN A 17 25.15 -6.53 -2.67
N GLN A 18 24.96 -7.40 -3.67
CA GLN A 18 23.63 -7.82 -4.07
C GLN A 18 23.01 -8.66 -2.94
N PRO A 19 21.81 -8.32 -2.45
CA PRO A 19 21.08 -9.21 -1.58
C PRO A 19 20.80 -10.54 -2.31
N PRO A 20 20.70 -11.67 -1.58
CA PRO A 20 20.45 -12.97 -2.17
C PRO A 20 19.23 -12.91 -3.11
N THR A 21 19.45 -13.31 -4.37
CA THR A 21 18.49 -13.22 -5.49
C THR A 21 17.40 -14.30 -5.45
N THR A 22 17.37 -15.15 -4.44
CA THR A 22 16.36 -16.19 -4.30
C THR A 22 15.23 -15.66 -3.44
N PRO A 23 14.03 -15.38 -4.01
CA PRO A 23 12.85 -15.25 -3.17
C PRO A 23 12.64 -16.63 -2.52
N THR A 24 12.93 -16.73 -1.23
CA THR A 24 12.46 -17.88 -0.45
C THR A 24 10.94 -17.92 -0.64
N PRO A 25 10.33 -19.06 -0.99
CA PRO A 25 8.88 -19.17 -1.00
C PRO A 25 8.39 -18.95 0.42
N SER A 26 8.03 -17.71 0.73
CA SER A 26 7.48 -17.31 2.00
C SER A 26 6.08 -17.90 2.09
N THR A 27 5.96 -19.06 2.71
CA THR A 27 4.66 -19.61 3.09
C THR A 27 4.04 -18.68 4.12
N CYS A 28 3.19 -17.77 3.66
CA CYS A 28 2.46 -16.87 4.52
C CYS A 28 1.44 -17.66 5.34
N PRO A 29 1.47 -17.60 6.68
CA PRO A 29 0.41 -18.19 7.48
C PRO A 29 -0.89 -17.45 7.17
N SER A 30 -1.81 -18.12 6.48
CA SER A 30 -3.17 -17.67 6.23
C SER A 30 -3.84 -17.36 7.57
N GLY A 31 -4.03 -16.07 7.90
CA GLY A 31 -4.66 -15.70 9.17
C GLY A 31 -4.46 -14.27 9.66
N LYS A 32 -3.75 -13.41 8.93
CA LYS A 32 -3.55 -11.99 9.29
C LYS A 32 -3.88 -11.02 8.15
N THR A 33 -4.61 -11.47 7.12
CA THR A 33 -4.88 -10.69 5.89
C THR A 33 -6.21 -9.94 5.93
N ASP A 34 -6.91 -9.91 7.07
CA ASP A 34 -8.25 -9.32 7.20
C ASP A 34 -8.31 -7.86 6.75
N ILE A 35 -7.20 -7.12 6.90
CA ILE A 35 -7.09 -5.74 6.45
C ILE A 35 -6.95 -5.62 4.93
N CYS A 36 -6.33 -6.61 4.28
CA CYS A 36 -6.17 -6.65 2.83
C CYS A 36 -7.49 -6.98 2.13
N ASP A 37 -8.38 -7.75 2.76
CA ASP A 37 -9.70 -8.07 2.20
C ASP A 37 -10.58 -6.82 1.98
N ILE A 38 -10.30 -5.73 2.69
CA ILE A 38 -10.95 -4.43 2.48
C ILE A 38 -10.68 -3.89 1.07
N ILE A 39 -9.54 -4.22 0.44
CA ILE A 39 -9.25 -3.84 -0.95
C ILE A 39 -10.30 -4.44 -1.91
N LEU A 40 -10.79 -5.64 -1.61
CA LEU A 40 -11.82 -6.34 -2.39
C LEU A 40 -13.25 -6.05 -1.91
N SER A 41 -13.39 -5.32 -0.80
CA SER A 41 -14.69 -4.94 -0.24
C SER A 41 -15.47 -4.02 -1.18
N PRO A 42 -16.82 -4.04 -1.11
CA PRO A 42 -17.65 -3.17 -1.93
C PRO A 42 -17.39 -1.66 -1.77
N VAL A 43 -16.69 -1.26 -0.71
CA VAL A 43 -16.23 0.11 -0.48
C VAL A 43 -15.41 0.62 -1.67
N PHE A 44 -14.65 -0.26 -2.31
CA PHE A 44 -13.83 0.07 -3.48
C PHE A 44 -14.48 -0.25 -4.83
N GLN A 45 -15.75 -0.67 -4.90
CA GLN A 45 -16.38 -1.08 -6.17
C GLN A 45 -16.24 -0.04 -7.28
N GLN A 46 -16.44 1.25 -6.95
CA GLN A 46 -16.31 2.31 -7.96
C GLN A 46 -14.89 2.40 -8.54
N CYS A 47 -13.87 2.10 -7.73
CA CYS A 47 -12.49 2.07 -8.18
C CYS A 47 -12.14 0.76 -8.90
N HIS A 48 -12.76 -0.38 -8.54
CA HIS A 48 -12.53 -1.66 -9.22
C HIS A 48 -12.83 -1.59 -10.73
N ASN A 49 -13.80 -0.75 -11.12
CA ASN A 49 -14.14 -0.50 -12.52
C ASN A 49 -13.05 0.25 -13.30
N VAL A 50 -12.18 0.98 -12.60
CA VAL A 50 -11.15 1.84 -13.21
C VAL A 50 -9.76 1.23 -13.03
N ILE A 51 -9.50 0.60 -11.88
CA ILE A 51 -8.21 0.04 -11.49
C ILE A 51 -8.43 -1.37 -10.92
N PRO A 52 -7.74 -2.40 -11.47
CA PRO A 52 -7.88 -3.76 -10.97
C PRO A 52 -7.38 -3.87 -9.52
N ALA A 53 -8.22 -4.42 -8.64
CA ALA A 53 -7.92 -4.56 -7.21
C ALA A 53 -6.97 -5.73 -6.88
N GLN A 54 -6.99 -6.79 -7.71
CA GLN A 54 -6.18 -8.00 -7.54
C GLN A 54 -4.67 -7.76 -7.29
N PRO A 55 -3.94 -6.95 -8.09
CA PRO A 55 -2.52 -6.72 -7.84
C PRO A 55 -2.24 -6.02 -6.50
N PHE A 56 -3.13 -5.13 -6.06
CA PHE A 56 -2.99 -4.45 -4.77
C PHE A 56 -3.30 -5.40 -3.60
N PHE A 57 -4.25 -6.30 -3.78
CA PHE A 57 -4.57 -7.34 -2.81
C PHE A 57 -3.41 -8.32 -2.60
N GLU A 58 -2.81 -8.83 -3.68
CA GLU A 58 -1.66 -9.73 -3.58
C GLU A 58 -0.42 -9.03 -3.00
N ALA A 59 -0.19 -7.77 -3.37
CA ALA A 59 0.87 -6.96 -2.75
C ALA A 59 0.64 -6.77 -1.25
N CYS A 60 -0.58 -6.42 -0.83
CA CYS A 60 -0.92 -6.29 0.59
C CYS A 60 -0.69 -7.60 1.35
N LYS A 61 -1.13 -8.74 0.80
CA LYS A 61 -0.89 -10.06 1.39
C LYS A 61 0.60 -10.36 1.53
N PHE A 62 1.38 -10.04 0.51
CA PHE A 62 2.83 -10.20 0.54
C PHE A 62 3.46 -9.35 1.63
N ASP A 63 3.12 -8.06 1.72
CA ASP A 63 3.71 -7.14 2.69
C ASP A 63 3.34 -7.51 4.13
N VAL A 64 2.06 -7.79 4.39
CA VAL A 64 1.56 -8.18 5.73
C VAL A 64 2.11 -9.53 6.17
N CYS A 65 2.45 -10.40 5.23
CA CYS A 65 3.07 -11.68 5.51
C CYS A 65 4.53 -11.55 5.97
N HIS A 66 5.31 -10.69 5.31
CA HIS A 66 6.72 -10.50 5.66
C HIS A 66 6.90 -9.56 6.85
N MET A 67 5.92 -8.68 7.07
CA MET A 67 5.90 -7.75 8.18
C MET A 67 4.47 -7.70 8.76
N PRO A 68 4.15 -8.52 9.77
CA PRO A 68 2.80 -8.64 10.34
C PRO A 68 2.44 -7.43 11.21
N ASN A 69 2.33 -6.26 10.59
CA ASN A 69 1.93 -5.01 11.20
C ASN A 69 0.68 -4.45 10.50
N ILE A 70 -0.35 -4.14 11.29
CA ILE A 70 -1.60 -3.54 10.81
C ILE A 70 -1.33 -2.24 10.04
N SER A 71 -0.31 -1.46 10.44
CA SER A 71 0.10 -0.23 9.77
C SER A 71 0.50 -0.45 8.31
N ILE A 72 1.02 -1.63 7.97
CA ILE A 72 1.44 -1.96 6.60
C ILE A 72 0.22 -2.23 5.74
N GLY A 73 -0.75 -3.01 6.21
CA GLY A 73 -2.02 -3.19 5.52
C GLY A 73 -2.79 -1.87 5.33
N CYS A 74 -2.74 -0.98 6.33
CA CYS A 74 -3.30 0.37 6.20
C CYS A 74 -2.58 1.21 5.12
N SER A 75 -1.27 1.03 4.96
CA SER A 75 -0.48 1.72 3.93
C SER A 75 -0.83 1.18 2.55
N SER A 76 -0.99 -0.13 2.37
CA SER A 76 -1.43 -0.74 1.11
C SER A 76 -2.83 -0.26 0.71
N LEU A 77 -3.76 -0.16 1.67
CA LEU A 77 -5.10 0.42 1.45
C LEU A 77 -5.02 1.90 1.04
N GLU A 78 -4.13 2.65 1.67
CA GLU A 78 -3.92 4.07 1.35
C GLU A 78 -3.39 4.25 -0.07
N VAL A 79 -2.42 3.44 -0.49
CA VAL A 79 -1.90 3.45 -1.86
C VAL A 79 -3.00 3.17 -2.87
N TYR A 80 -3.84 2.16 -2.62
CA TYR A 80 -4.95 1.86 -3.52
C TYR A 80 -5.94 3.03 -3.61
N ALA A 81 -6.33 3.60 -2.47
CA ALA A 81 -7.22 4.75 -2.43
C ALA A 81 -6.65 6.00 -3.11
N VAL A 82 -5.35 6.28 -2.97
CA VAL A 82 -4.68 7.37 -3.69
C VAL A 82 -4.70 7.12 -5.20
N ARG A 83 -4.51 5.86 -5.63
CA ARG A 83 -4.60 5.50 -7.05
C ARG A 83 -6.02 5.71 -7.58
N CYS A 84 -7.04 5.33 -6.82
CA CYS A 84 -8.44 5.59 -7.14
C CYS A 84 -8.71 7.10 -7.27
N ALA A 85 -8.22 7.90 -6.31
CA ALA A 85 -8.38 9.35 -6.32
C ALA A 85 -7.67 10.01 -7.51
N ALA A 86 -6.49 9.51 -7.90
CA ALA A 86 -5.79 9.96 -9.09
C ALA A 86 -6.57 9.66 -10.39
N ALA A 87 -7.41 8.63 -10.38
CA ALA A 87 -8.34 8.31 -11.46
C ALA A 87 -9.69 9.05 -11.35
N GLY A 88 -9.84 9.97 -10.39
CA GLY A 88 -11.04 10.77 -10.19
C GLY A 88 -12.10 10.13 -9.29
N VAL A 89 -11.84 8.96 -8.70
CA VAL A 89 -12.80 8.23 -7.86
C VAL A 89 -12.47 8.43 -6.37
N CYS A 90 -13.40 9.07 -5.66
CA CYS A 90 -13.25 9.43 -4.26
C CYS A 90 -13.95 8.46 -3.31
N ILE A 91 -13.16 7.79 -2.46
CA ILE A 91 -13.65 6.71 -1.61
C ILE A 91 -13.28 6.96 -0.15
N ASN A 92 -14.28 6.93 0.73
CA ASN A 92 -14.07 6.98 2.18
C ASN A 92 -13.85 5.56 2.74
N TRP A 93 -12.66 5.01 2.54
CA TRP A 93 -12.32 3.66 2.97
C TRP A 93 -11.93 3.54 4.45
N ARG A 94 -11.53 4.66 5.08
CA ARG A 94 -11.04 4.65 6.47
C ARG A 94 -12.10 4.20 7.47
N ASN A 95 -13.38 4.52 7.23
CA ASN A 95 -14.49 4.08 8.07
C ASN A 95 -14.63 2.54 8.07
N SER A 96 -14.36 1.91 6.94
CA SER A 96 -14.46 0.46 6.75
C SER A 96 -13.36 -0.34 7.45
N THR A 97 -12.32 0.32 7.98
CA THR A 97 -11.24 -0.31 8.73
C THR A 97 -11.55 -0.46 10.23
N ASN A 98 -12.78 -0.16 10.66
CA ASN A 98 -13.23 -0.20 12.06
C ASN A 98 -12.28 0.53 13.03
N GLY A 99 -11.73 1.67 12.59
CA GLY A 99 -10.76 2.45 13.36
C GLY A 99 -9.33 1.90 13.41
N ARG A 100 -9.04 0.73 12.81
CA ARG A 100 -7.69 0.14 12.80
C ARG A 100 -6.68 0.95 11.99
N CYS A 101 -7.15 1.71 10.99
CA CYS A 101 -6.32 2.59 10.15
C CYS A 101 -6.55 4.08 10.44
N GLY A 102 -6.72 4.44 11.72
CA GLY A 102 -6.80 5.83 12.15
C GLY A 102 -5.43 6.51 12.10
N ARG A 103 -5.28 7.58 11.31
CA ARG A 103 -4.12 8.47 11.49
C ARG A 103 -4.23 9.14 12.85
N GLY A 104 -3.15 9.09 13.62
CA GLY A 104 -3.01 9.89 14.82
C GLY A 104 -3.14 11.39 14.49
N ARG A 105 -4.09 12.02 15.17
CA ARG A 105 -4.36 13.45 15.35
C ARG A 105 -4.61 14.34 14.11
N THR A 106 -5.77 14.98 14.22
CA THR A 106 -6.28 16.23 13.62
C THR A 106 -6.92 16.20 12.23
N SER A 107 -8.20 16.57 12.32
CA SER A 107 -9.10 17.11 11.30
C SER A 107 -9.75 16.13 10.33
N ILE A 108 -10.99 15.82 10.70
CA ILE A 108 -12.10 15.46 9.82
C ILE A 108 -12.05 16.37 8.59
N SER A 109 -11.45 15.88 7.53
CA SER A 109 -11.69 16.35 6.19
C SER A 109 -11.32 15.21 5.28
N ASN A 110 -12.18 14.96 4.30
CA ASN A 110 -12.03 14.00 3.23
C ASN A 110 -10.81 14.32 2.34
N LYS A 111 -9.60 14.41 2.91
CA LYS A 111 -8.33 14.69 2.23
C LYS A 111 -7.64 13.42 1.74
N ALA A 112 -8.39 12.36 1.48
CA ALA A 112 -7.98 11.33 0.52
C ALA A 112 -8.43 11.68 -0.90
N CYS A 113 -9.25 12.72 -1.04
CA CYS A 113 -9.65 13.26 -2.33
C CYS A 113 -9.39 14.75 -2.41
N VAL A 114 -8.21 15.09 -2.89
CA VAL A 114 -8.03 16.39 -3.51
C VAL A 114 -8.30 16.16 -5.00
N PRO A 115 -9.31 16.80 -5.61
CA PRO A 115 -9.71 16.55 -7.01
C PRO A 115 -8.69 17.03 -8.05
N ASN A 116 -7.43 17.25 -7.67
CA ASN A 116 -6.33 17.69 -8.52
C ASN A 116 -4.98 17.18 -7.98
N GLY A 117 -4.73 15.87 -8.11
CA GLY A 117 -3.39 15.31 -8.41
C GLY A 117 -2.17 15.74 -7.58
N ILE A 118 -2.29 16.28 -6.37
CA ILE A 118 -1.11 16.66 -5.57
C ILE A 118 -0.81 15.55 -4.57
N LEU A 119 0.18 14.74 -4.96
CA LEU A 119 1.09 14.03 -4.07
C LEU A 119 1.37 14.91 -2.86
N PHE A 120 1.21 14.37 -1.65
CA PHE A 120 1.62 15.02 -0.41
C PHE A 120 2.93 15.81 -0.56
N PRO A 121 2.96 17.09 -0.11
CA PRO A 121 4.14 17.58 0.56
C PRO A 121 3.75 18.23 1.89
N THR A 122 4.35 17.76 2.96
CA THR A 122 5.14 18.50 3.96
C THR A 122 5.48 17.56 5.08
#